data_AF-A0A947AU97-F1
#
_entry.id   AF-A0A947AU97-F1
#
_cell.length_a   1.000
_cell.length_b   1.000
_cell.length_c   1.000
_cell.angle_alpha   90.00
_cell.angle_beta   90.00
_cell.angle_gamma   90.00
#
_symmetry.space_group_name_H-M   'P 1'
#
loop_
_entity.id
_entity.type
_entity.pdbx_description
1 polymer ?
#
loop_
_entity_poly.entity_id
_entity_poly.type
_entity_poly.pdbx_seq_one_letter_code
_entity_poly.pdbx_strand_id
1 'polypeptide(L)'
;KDLQGLGIDLYDAYGFVDFEVDDFLGMGYAPINLRFGNLSYNWGEGSFYLDAINTTNALDVNKLMSPGLEMKEAALQVPSVSVQLGLFDTLSLEAFTHLGWRKHRFPAAGTFFHTDDDVLGPGHDGIYYDVGGFLSPDLASYMPGPMRIVRKTKKDADNLGQWGLSARYDIEQAGIEVGAYFLNYHHQEPYFRFNPASGAFVGDGQIEFVYPEDQKLLGLSAAGQIGNWAVAGEVVYQPNHPVLAGDPLGIAFDNFLGAPVTLDGVTYDSSTQSFDGFVEEDIYHGSVNLLRAFGPALGFDSTFLIVAAAVDHLPGATGEPGGEDAAGNPIYTLQGNGNGNAPTDKWAWGYNLEVDFTKLNAFGVGGLTITPGFGWQHAVSGYSRFWGNWWQGKKWFQARLKANYKDVDYTLSYVGIRHADEFEAADYEEYGDNISFTISYKF
;
A
#
# COMPACT_ATOMS: atom_id res chain seq x y z
N LYS A 1 -1.09 13.03 19.83
CA LYS A 1 -2.25 12.83 20.75
C LYS A 1 -3.58 12.96 20.02
N ASP A 2 -3.81 14.01 19.23
CA ASP A 2 -5.10 14.19 18.51
C ASP A 2 -5.33 13.20 17.36
N LEU A 3 -4.26 12.66 16.78
CA LEU A 3 -4.30 11.71 15.67
C LEU A 3 -4.59 10.24 16.06
N GLN A 4 -4.67 9.92 17.36
CA GLN A 4 -4.71 8.52 17.81
C GLN A 4 -5.87 8.17 18.77
N GLY A 5 -6.88 9.03 18.93
CA GLY A 5 -8.01 8.59 19.75
C GLY A 5 -9.16 9.55 19.99
N LEU A 6 -9.07 10.82 19.59
CA LEU A 6 -10.16 11.78 19.75
C LEU A 6 -10.42 12.50 18.43
N GLY A 7 -11.08 11.80 17.52
CA GLY A 7 -11.59 12.34 16.26
C GLY A 7 -12.92 11.67 15.92
N ILE A 8 -13.85 12.45 15.38
CA ILE A 8 -15.04 11.93 14.71
C ILE A 8 -14.73 12.02 13.22
N ASP A 9 -14.35 10.89 12.63
CA ASP A 9 -14.21 10.77 11.18
C ASP A 9 -15.54 10.24 10.62
N LEU A 10 -16.24 11.08 9.85
CA LEU A 10 -17.40 10.66 9.08
C LEU A 10 -16.88 9.93 7.83
N TYR A 11 -16.91 8.60 7.86
CA TYR A 11 -16.47 7.76 6.76
C TYR A 11 -17.45 7.90 5.59
N ASP A 12 -18.62 7.25 5.64
CA ASP A 12 -19.60 7.31 4.56
C ASP A 12 -20.65 8.42 4.75
N ALA A 13 -20.65 9.39 3.84
CA ALA A 13 -21.74 10.35 3.69
C ALA A 13 -21.94 10.65 2.21
N TYR A 14 -22.89 9.95 1.60
CA TYR A 14 -23.20 10.09 0.19
C TYR A 14 -24.71 10.15 -0.05
N GLY A 15 -25.08 10.82 -1.15
CA GLY A 15 -26.39 10.73 -1.75
C GLY A 15 -26.31 9.91 -3.03
N PHE A 16 -27.41 9.28 -3.41
CA PHE A 16 -27.54 8.60 -4.68
C PHE A 16 -28.89 8.92 -5.33
N VAL A 17 -28.92 8.87 -6.65
CA VAL A 17 -30.12 9.03 -7.46
C VAL A 17 -30.14 7.94 -8.51
N ASP A 18 -31.19 7.12 -8.49
CA ASP A 18 -31.47 6.11 -9.50
C ASP A 18 -32.51 6.64 -10.46
N PHE A 19 -32.26 6.47 -11.74
CA PHE A 19 -33.25 6.74 -12.77
C PHE A 19 -33.15 5.72 -13.89
N GLU A 20 -34.31 5.39 -14.43
CA GLU A 20 -34.45 4.45 -15.53
C GLU A 20 -34.77 5.25 -16.78
N VAL A 21 -34.01 5.01 -17.86
CA VAL A 21 -34.25 5.67 -19.15
C VAL A 21 -34.74 4.63 -20.15
N ASP A 22 -35.99 4.77 -20.54
CA ASP A 22 -36.56 4.04 -21.67
C ASP A 22 -35.96 4.58 -22.98
N ASP A 23 -35.58 3.65 -23.86
CA ASP A 23 -35.00 3.93 -25.19
C ASP A 23 -33.72 4.80 -25.14
N PHE A 24 -32.83 4.52 -24.19
CA PHE A 24 -31.56 5.21 -24.05
C PHE A 24 -30.70 5.02 -25.31
N LEU A 25 -30.50 6.11 -26.08
CA LEU A 25 -29.73 6.13 -27.33
C LEU A 25 -30.20 5.09 -28.38
N GLY A 26 -31.48 4.68 -28.35
CA GLY A 26 -31.99 3.64 -29.26
C GLY A 26 -31.59 2.20 -28.87
N MET A 27 -31.01 2.02 -27.68
CA MET A 27 -30.45 0.75 -27.19
C MET A 27 -31.39 0.03 -26.20
N GLY A 28 -32.60 0.55 -25.99
CA GLY A 28 -33.59 -0.01 -25.07
C GLY A 28 -33.50 0.59 -23.66
N TYR A 29 -33.86 -0.22 -22.67
CA TYR A 29 -33.89 0.17 -21.26
C TYR A 29 -32.48 0.28 -20.69
N ALA A 30 -32.18 1.37 -19.97
CA ALA A 30 -30.90 1.57 -19.30
C ALA A 30 -31.09 2.14 -17.89
N PRO A 31 -30.75 1.39 -16.81
CA PRO A 31 -30.68 1.94 -15.48
C PRO A 31 -29.43 2.81 -15.32
N ILE A 32 -29.59 3.99 -14.71
CA ILE A 32 -28.51 4.93 -14.43
C ILE A 32 -28.50 5.23 -12.93
N ASN A 33 -27.35 5.05 -12.31
CA ASN A 33 -27.11 5.35 -10.90
C ASN A 33 -26.08 6.50 -10.80
N LEU A 34 -26.49 7.60 -10.18
CA LEU A 34 -25.60 8.73 -9.85
C LEU A 34 -25.30 8.69 -8.36
N ARG A 35 -24.03 8.74 -7.97
CA ARG A 35 -23.62 8.88 -6.56
C ARG A 35 -22.76 10.11 -6.37
N PHE A 36 -22.91 10.77 -5.24
CA PHE A 36 -22.10 11.92 -4.87
C PHE A 36 -21.89 11.98 -3.36
N GLY A 37 -20.71 12.42 -2.92
CA GLY A 37 -20.35 12.55 -1.51
C GLY A 37 -19.04 11.84 -1.20
N ASN A 38 -18.83 11.46 0.05
CA ASN A 38 -17.66 10.66 0.42
C ASN A 38 -17.92 9.22 0.00
N LEU A 39 -17.13 8.75 -0.95
CA LEU A 39 -17.27 7.43 -1.56
C LEU A 39 -15.90 6.72 -1.47
N SER A 40 -15.95 5.42 -1.23
CA SER A 40 -14.81 4.51 -1.43
C SER A 40 -15.10 3.69 -2.69
N TYR A 41 -14.16 3.67 -3.64
CA TYR A 41 -14.30 2.89 -4.87
C TYR A 41 -13.45 1.65 -4.78
N ASN A 42 -14.08 0.48 -4.79
CA ASN A 42 -13.38 -0.79 -4.88
C ASN A 42 -13.79 -1.46 -6.20
N TRP A 43 -12.87 -1.41 -7.16
CA TRP A 43 -13.03 -1.93 -8.52
C TRP A 43 -12.14 -3.16 -8.78
N GLY A 44 -11.11 -3.36 -7.96
CA GLY A 44 -10.16 -4.46 -8.08
C GLY A 44 -10.59 -5.73 -7.37
N GLU A 45 -10.06 -6.84 -7.85
CA GLU A 45 -10.24 -8.18 -7.28
C GLU A 45 -9.14 -8.50 -6.26
N GLY A 46 -8.01 -7.78 -6.32
CA GLY A 46 -6.90 -7.87 -5.39
C GLY A 46 -7.29 -7.44 -3.97
N SER A 47 -7.39 -8.40 -3.05
CA SER A 47 -7.82 -8.14 -1.66
C SER A 47 -6.66 -7.79 -0.72
N PHE A 48 -5.41 -8.08 -1.10
CA PHE A 48 -4.23 -7.99 -0.23
C PHE A 48 -3.10 -7.09 -0.76
N TYR A 49 -3.26 -6.49 -1.94
CA TYR A 49 -2.18 -5.81 -2.66
C TYR A 49 -2.53 -4.34 -2.91
N LEU A 50 -1.56 -3.45 -2.68
CA LEU A 50 -1.75 -1.99 -2.77
C LEU A 50 -1.70 -1.47 -4.21
N ASP A 51 -0.95 -2.14 -5.08
CA ASP A 51 -0.78 -1.82 -6.51
C ASP A 51 -1.87 -2.39 -7.42
N ALA A 52 -2.98 -2.80 -6.83
CA ALA A 52 -4.16 -3.29 -7.53
C ALA A 52 -4.93 -2.13 -8.20
N ILE A 53 -5.99 -2.48 -8.93
CA ILE A 53 -6.96 -1.51 -9.49
C ILE A 53 -7.50 -0.55 -8.40
N ASN A 54 -7.41 -0.94 -7.13
CA ASN A 54 -7.85 -0.17 -5.96
C ASN A 54 -6.89 0.94 -5.48
N THR A 55 -5.82 1.24 -6.23
CA THR A 55 -4.76 2.20 -5.86
C THR A 55 -5.25 3.62 -5.53
N THR A 56 -6.42 4.04 -6.02
CA THR A 56 -6.95 5.40 -5.79
C THR A 56 -7.39 5.67 -4.34
N ASN A 57 -7.55 4.63 -3.51
CA ASN A 57 -7.99 4.80 -2.14
C ASN A 57 -6.81 5.13 -1.23
N ALA A 58 -6.88 6.29 -0.57
CA ALA A 58 -5.99 6.57 0.53
C ALA A 58 -6.29 5.64 1.72
N LEU A 59 -5.27 5.25 2.46
CA LEU A 59 -5.35 4.27 3.55
C LEU A 59 -4.79 4.85 4.85
N ASP A 60 -5.41 4.48 5.97
CA ASP A 60 -4.87 4.70 7.31
C ASP A 60 -4.07 3.48 7.76
N VAL A 61 -2.74 3.60 7.70
CA VAL A 61 -1.82 2.52 8.03
C VAL A 61 -1.91 2.14 9.50
N ASN A 62 -2.22 3.10 10.39
CA ASN A 62 -2.44 2.79 11.81
C ASN A 62 -3.61 1.82 12.00
N LYS A 63 -4.65 1.96 11.16
CA LYS A 63 -5.80 1.07 11.18
C LYS A 63 -5.47 -0.28 10.54
N LEU A 64 -4.72 -0.34 9.45
CA LEU A 64 -4.30 -1.64 8.87
C LEU A 64 -3.51 -2.49 9.87
N MET A 65 -2.73 -1.86 10.75
CA MET A 65 -2.00 -2.53 11.82
C MET A 65 -2.87 -2.87 13.04
N SER A 66 -4.11 -2.39 13.08
CA SER A 66 -5.03 -2.63 14.18
C SER A 66 -5.79 -3.96 13.98
N PRO A 67 -5.74 -4.85 14.96
CA PRO A 67 -6.26 -6.20 14.79
C PRO A 67 -7.79 -6.23 14.77
N GLY A 68 -8.33 -6.95 13.78
CA GLY A 68 -9.76 -7.19 13.62
C GLY A 68 -10.51 -6.13 12.81
N LEU A 69 -9.84 -5.08 12.32
CA LEU A 69 -10.45 -4.09 11.41
C LEU A 69 -10.66 -4.68 10.01
N GLU A 70 -11.72 -4.24 9.34
CA GLU A 70 -11.96 -4.54 7.94
C GLU A 70 -11.19 -3.56 7.03
N MET A 71 -10.75 -3.98 5.84
CA MET A 71 -10.02 -3.12 4.89
C MET A 71 -10.78 -1.81 4.60
N LYS A 72 -12.11 -1.88 4.52
CA LYS A 72 -12.98 -0.70 4.31
C LYS A 72 -12.87 0.36 5.43
N GLU A 73 -12.52 -0.05 6.65
CA GLU A 73 -12.40 0.86 7.80
C GLU A 73 -11.06 1.61 7.80
N ALA A 74 -10.06 1.05 7.11
CA ALA A 74 -8.78 1.69 6.85
C ALA A 74 -8.83 2.61 5.63
N ALA A 75 -9.77 2.42 4.69
CA ALA A 75 -9.95 3.30 3.55
C ALA A 75 -10.40 4.71 3.99
N LEU A 76 -9.65 5.71 3.57
CA LEU A 76 -9.92 7.12 3.79
C LEU A 76 -10.70 7.68 2.60
N GLN A 77 -11.98 7.88 2.83
CA GLN A 77 -12.89 8.30 1.77
C GLN A 77 -12.65 9.74 1.31
N VAL A 78 -12.91 9.98 0.03
CA VAL A 78 -12.69 11.27 -0.62
C VAL A 78 -14.01 11.74 -1.25
N PRO A 79 -14.35 13.04 -1.15
CA PRO A 79 -15.49 13.60 -1.86
C PRO A 79 -15.39 13.29 -3.35
N SER A 80 -16.42 12.70 -3.92
CA SER A 80 -16.42 12.16 -5.28
C SER A 80 -17.79 12.23 -5.92
N VAL A 81 -17.82 12.14 -7.24
CA VAL A 81 -19.04 11.95 -8.04
C VAL A 81 -18.83 10.74 -8.95
N SER A 82 -19.81 9.83 -9.01
CA SER A 82 -19.83 8.73 -9.98
C SER A 82 -21.15 8.64 -10.71
N VAL A 83 -21.06 8.12 -11.93
CA VAL A 83 -22.19 7.72 -12.76
C VAL A 83 -21.95 6.28 -13.19
N GLN A 84 -22.93 5.43 -12.97
CA GLN A 84 -22.97 4.06 -13.46
C GLN A 84 -24.14 3.90 -14.42
N LEU A 85 -23.93 3.19 -15.51
CA LEU A 85 -24.88 2.93 -16.58
C LEU A 85 -24.90 1.43 -16.86
N GLY A 86 -26.07 0.79 -16.69
CA GLY A 86 -26.32 -0.56 -17.15
C GLY A 86 -26.82 -0.56 -18.59
N LEU A 87 -26.28 -1.43 -19.43
CA LEU A 87 -26.67 -1.63 -20.83
C LEU A 87 -26.86 -3.12 -21.11
N PHE A 88 -27.92 -3.46 -21.85
CA PHE A 88 -28.17 -4.82 -22.34
C PHE A 88 -28.22 -5.91 -21.26
N ASP A 89 -28.46 -5.56 -20.00
CA ASP A 89 -28.42 -6.43 -18.81
C ASP A 89 -27.07 -7.10 -18.51
N THR A 90 -26.10 -7.06 -19.43
CA THR A 90 -24.79 -7.74 -19.30
C THR A 90 -23.60 -6.80 -19.33
N LEU A 91 -23.78 -5.50 -19.57
CA LEU A 91 -22.70 -4.51 -19.63
C LEU A 91 -22.94 -3.40 -18.62
N SER A 92 -22.01 -3.22 -17.68
CA SER A 92 -22.00 -2.09 -16.75
C SER A 92 -20.84 -1.16 -17.09
N LEU A 93 -21.14 0.12 -17.31
CA LEU A 93 -20.15 1.18 -17.48
C LEU A 93 -20.18 2.08 -16.24
N GLU A 94 -19.02 2.41 -15.66
CA GLU A 94 -18.94 3.37 -14.57
C GLU A 94 -17.87 4.41 -14.87
N ALA A 95 -18.14 5.66 -14.50
CA ALA A 95 -17.17 6.73 -14.48
C ALA A 95 -17.21 7.43 -13.11
N PHE A 96 -16.05 7.80 -12.57
CA PHE A 96 -15.99 8.68 -11.39
C PHE A 96 -14.96 9.78 -11.56
N THR A 97 -15.10 10.81 -10.72
CA THR A 97 -14.05 11.79 -10.45
C THR A 97 -14.01 12.13 -8.97
N HIS A 98 -12.80 12.27 -8.42
CA HIS A 98 -12.61 12.80 -7.08
C HIS A 98 -12.58 14.33 -7.10
N LEU A 99 -13.25 14.93 -6.12
CA LEU A 99 -13.30 16.38 -5.87
C LEU A 99 -12.37 16.81 -4.71
N GLY A 100 -11.52 15.90 -4.27
CA GLY A 100 -10.49 16.12 -3.27
C GLY A 100 -9.35 15.11 -3.44
N TRP A 101 -8.29 15.28 -2.65
CA TRP A 101 -7.22 14.30 -2.55
C TRP A 101 -6.84 14.04 -1.09
N ARG A 102 -6.38 12.83 -0.81
CA ARG A 102 -5.87 12.42 0.50
C ARG A 102 -4.62 11.56 0.31
N LYS A 103 -3.63 11.77 1.16
CA LYS A 103 -2.47 10.88 1.32
C LYS A 103 -2.75 9.76 2.30
N HIS A 104 -1.92 8.72 2.25
CA HIS A 104 -1.88 7.72 3.32
C HIS A 104 -1.56 8.37 4.67
N ARG A 105 -2.21 7.88 5.72
CA ARG A 105 -1.92 8.26 7.10
C ARG A 105 -0.97 7.23 7.69
N PHE A 106 0.30 7.61 7.80
CA PHE A 106 1.31 6.82 8.49
C PHE A 106 1.24 7.03 10.02
N PRO A 107 1.74 6.06 10.81
CA PRO A 107 1.90 6.23 12.25
C PRO A 107 2.73 7.47 12.61
N ALA A 108 2.40 8.10 13.74
CA ALA A 108 3.11 9.29 14.21
C ALA A 108 4.41 8.91 14.93
N ALA A 109 5.36 9.85 15.01
CA ALA A 109 6.60 9.66 15.74
C ALA A 109 6.34 9.25 17.20
N GLY A 110 7.13 8.29 17.70
CA GLY A 110 7.05 7.77 19.08
C GLY A 110 5.83 6.90 19.37
N THR A 111 5.12 6.42 18.35
CA THR A 111 4.01 5.47 18.49
C THR A 111 4.51 4.05 18.33
N PHE A 112 3.80 3.05 18.88
CA PHE A 112 4.25 1.65 18.84
C PHE A 112 4.51 1.12 17.42
N PHE A 113 3.78 1.64 16.42
CA PHE A 113 3.92 1.24 15.02
C PHE A 113 4.70 2.24 14.17
N HIS A 114 5.38 3.23 14.77
CA HIS A 114 6.27 4.08 13.97
C HIS A 114 7.37 3.21 13.35
N THR A 115 7.66 3.47 12.09
CA THR A 115 8.88 2.95 11.45
C THR A 115 10.05 3.71 12.04
N ASP A 116 11.15 3.03 12.36
CA ASP A 116 12.38 3.66 12.87
C ASP A 116 13.01 4.64 11.85
N ASP A 117 12.53 4.63 10.61
CA ASP A 117 12.83 5.64 9.60
C ASP A 117 12.17 6.97 9.97
N ASP A 118 12.96 7.83 10.59
CA ASP A 118 12.66 9.12 11.22
C ASP A 118 12.10 10.23 10.29
N VAL A 119 11.32 9.86 9.26
CA VAL A 119 10.85 10.75 8.18
C VAL A 119 9.35 10.60 7.91
N LEU A 120 8.81 9.38 7.92
CA LEU A 120 7.42 9.10 7.52
C LEU A 120 6.45 9.36 8.67
N GLY A 121 5.27 9.91 8.35
CA GLY A 121 4.25 10.23 9.36
C GLY A 121 4.46 11.57 10.09
N PRO A 122 3.48 12.02 10.88
CA PRO A 122 3.53 13.31 11.56
C PRO A 122 4.38 13.28 12.84
N GLY A 123 5.09 14.38 13.12
CA GLY A 123 5.92 14.53 14.33
C GLY A 123 7.41 14.22 14.13
N HIS A 124 7.81 13.76 12.95
CA HIS A 124 9.20 13.62 12.57
C HIS A 124 9.75 14.94 12.01
N ASP A 125 10.87 15.40 12.56
CA ASP A 125 11.51 16.67 12.21
C ASP A 125 12.68 16.49 11.20
N GLY A 126 13.09 15.24 10.94
CA GLY A 126 14.16 14.90 10.00
C GLY A 126 15.14 13.86 10.56
N ILE A 127 16.10 13.45 9.74
CA ILE A 127 17.13 12.47 10.10
C ILE A 127 18.39 13.19 10.60
N TYR A 128 19.05 12.61 11.61
CA TYR A 128 20.33 13.07 12.14
C TYR A 128 21.41 12.03 11.87
N TYR A 129 22.49 12.44 11.20
CA TYR A 129 23.67 11.61 10.93
C TYR A 129 24.88 12.11 11.72
N ASP A 130 25.49 11.23 12.51
CA ASP A 130 26.80 11.50 13.08
C ASP A 130 27.88 11.18 12.04
N VAL A 131 28.41 12.23 11.42
CA VAL A 131 29.50 12.13 10.45
C VAL A 131 30.89 12.21 11.08
N GLY A 132 30.98 12.48 12.39
CA GLY A 132 32.25 12.61 13.10
C GLY A 132 33.09 11.32 13.06
N GLY A 133 32.45 10.16 12.97
CA GLY A 133 33.10 8.84 12.87
C GLY A 133 33.72 8.54 11.49
N PHE A 134 33.31 9.24 10.43
CA PHE A 134 33.78 9.02 9.05
C PHE A 134 34.86 10.01 8.61
N LEU A 135 35.14 11.03 9.43
CA LEU A 135 36.06 12.10 9.11
C LEU A 135 37.37 11.96 9.88
N SER A 136 38.45 12.53 9.35
CA SER A 136 39.67 12.66 10.12
C SER A 136 39.42 13.52 11.37
N PRO A 137 40.13 13.30 12.48
CA PRO A 137 39.96 14.10 13.71
C PRO A 137 40.07 15.61 13.47
N ASP A 138 40.91 16.01 12.52
CA ASP A 138 41.08 17.42 12.15
C ASP A 138 39.84 17.96 11.43
N LEU A 139 39.24 17.22 10.48
CA LEU A 139 38.01 17.62 9.78
C LEU A 139 36.79 17.62 10.72
N ALA A 140 36.68 16.62 11.60
CA ALA A 140 35.61 16.53 12.60
C ALA A 140 35.60 17.75 13.54
N SER A 141 36.76 18.34 13.84
CA SER A 141 36.88 19.52 14.71
C SER A 141 36.33 20.82 14.11
N TYR A 142 36.16 20.88 12.78
CA TYR A 142 35.60 22.03 12.08
C TYR A 142 34.08 21.91 11.86
N MET A 143 33.46 20.80 12.26
CA MET A 143 32.03 20.59 12.06
C MET A 143 31.19 21.17 13.20
N PRO A 144 30.07 21.86 12.88
CA PRO A 144 29.20 22.47 13.88
C PRO A 144 28.30 21.47 14.64
N GLY A 145 28.34 20.17 14.31
CA GLY A 145 27.51 19.13 14.91
C GLY A 145 27.19 17.99 13.93
N PRO A 146 26.30 17.04 14.30
CA PRO A 146 25.83 16.01 13.37
C PRO A 146 25.18 16.66 12.14
N MET A 147 25.32 16.02 10.99
CA MET A 147 24.57 16.42 9.80
C MET A 147 23.09 16.19 10.05
N ARG A 148 22.26 17.17 9.69
CA ARG A 148 20.82 17.04 9.76
C ARG A 148 20.23 17.12 8.38
N ILE A 149 19.28 16.23 8.12
CA ILE A 149 18.42 16.28 6.96
C ILE A 149 17.03 16.63 7.46
N VAL A 150 16.67 17.90 7.34
CA VAL A 150 15.39 18.41 7.85
C VAL A 150 14.26 18.12 6.88
N ARG A 151 13.10 17.77 7.42
CA ARG A 151 11.89 17.67 6.61
C ARG A 151 11.36 19.07 6.29
N LYS A 152 11.27 19.41 5.00
CA LYS A 152 10.65 20.66 4.55
C LYS A 152 9.12 20.54 4.53
N THR A 153 8.44 21.68 4.62
CA THR A 153 6.98 21.76 4.53
C THR A 153 6.48 21.12 3.23
N LYS A 154 5.38 20.38 3.35
CA LYS A 154 4.83 19.41 2.39
C LYS A 154 4.32 20.10 1.12
N LYS A 155 4.61 19.53 -0.06
CA LYS A 155 3.83 19.78 -1.27
C LYS A 155 2.82 18.65 -1.41
N ASP A 156 1.60 18.88 -0.93
CA ASP A 156 0.48 17.97 -1.17
C ASP A 156 0.09 18.00 -2.65
N ALA A 157 -0.47 16.89 -3.16
CA ALA A 157 -0.99 16.87 -4.53
C ALA A 157 -2.24 17.76 -4.66
N ASP A 158 -2.53 18.15 -5.89
CA ASP A 158 -3.73 18.87 -6.25
C ASP A 158 -5.00 18.08 -5.87
N ASN A 159 -6.05 18.80 -5.49
CA ASN A 159 -7.30 18.20 -5.04
C ASN A 159 -8.16 17.64 -6.20
N LEU A 160 -7.86 18.02 -7.44
CA LEU A 160 -8.66 17.72 -8.63
C LEU A 160 -7.76 17.06 -9.68
N GLY A 161 -8.35 16.35 -10.64
CA GLY A 161 -7.60 15.68 -11.70
C GLY A 161 -7.68 14.16 -11.62
N GLN A 162 -8.20 13.62 -10.52
CA GLN A 162 -8.36 12.18 -10.37
C GLN A 162 -9.72 11.71 -10.92
N TRP A 163 -9.69 10.73 -11.82
CA TRP A 163 -10.89 10.17 -12.44
C TRP A 163 -10.64 8.73 -12.92
N GLY A 164 -11.72 7.99 -13.09
CA GLY A 164 -11.67 6.60 -13.51
C GLY A 164 -12.81 6.24 -14.45
N LEU A 165 -12.54 5.27 -15.33
CA LEU A 165 -13.51 4.61 -16.18
C LEU A 165 -13.43 3.11 -15.96
N SER A 166 -14.57 2.46 -15.87
CA SER A 166 -14.67 1.00 -15.86
C SER A 166 -15.74 0.51 -16.83
N ALA A 167 -15.48 -0.65 -17.41
CA ALA A 167 -16.44 -1.41 -18.18
C ALA A 167 -16.39 -2.86 -17.69
N ARG A 168 -17.55 -3.40 -17.29
CA ARG A 168 -17.68 -4.79 -16.82
C ARG A 168 -18.71 -5.49 -17.67
N TYR A 169 -18.37 -6.69 -18.12
CA TYR A 169 -19.20 -7.47 -19.01
C TYR A 169 -19.39 -8.89 -18.47
N ASP A 170 -20.66 -9.27 -18.32
CA ASP A 170 -21.07 -10.59 -17.88
C ASP A 170 -21.13 -11.56 -19.06
N ILE A 171 -20.24 -12.55 -19.06
CA ILE A 171 -20.28 -13.67 -19.99
C ILE A 171 -21.19 -14.74 -19.37
N GLU A 172 -22.50 -14.52 -19.47
CA GLU A 172 -23.53 -15.34 -18.80
C GLU A 172 -23.37 -16.84 -19.08
N GLN A 173 -23.02 -17.23 -20.31
CA GLN A 173 -22.89 -18.65 -20.70
C GLN A 173 -21.73 -19.35 -19.97
N ALA A 174 -20.74 -18.58 -19.53
CA ALA A 174 -19.59 -19.08 -18.79
C ALA A 174 -19.71 -18.83 -17.26
N GLY A 175 -20.62 -17.97 -16.82
CA GLY A 175 -20.69 -17.53 -15.43
C GLY A 175 -19.42 -16.76 -15.01
N ILE A 176 -18.87 -15.97 -15.92
CA ILE A 176 -17.64 -15.19 -15.74
C ILE A 176 -17.95 -13.72 -16.01
N GLU A 177 -17.56 -12.84 -15.11
CA GLU A 177 -17.51 -11.38 -15.32
C GLU A 177 -16.09 -11.01 -15.76
N VAL A 178 -15.97 -10.17 -16.79
CA VAL A 178 -14.68 -9.57 -17.20
C VAL A 178 -14.74 -8.07 -17.08
N GLY A 179 -13.68 -7.46 -16.58
CA GLY A 179 -13.57 -6.02 -16.37
C GLY A 179 -12.41 -5.40 -17.13
N ALA A 180 -12.59 -4.15 -17.55
CA ALA A 180 -11.53 -3.29 -18.07
C ALA A 180 -11.60 -1.92 -17.38
N TYR A 181 -10.44 -1.38 -17.02
CA TYR A 181 -10.32 -0.22 -16.15
C TYR A 181 -9.26 0.74 -16.69
N PHE A 182 -9.54 2.04 -16.57
CA PHE A 182 -8.58 3.11 -16.80
C PHE A 182 -8.70 4.12 -15.66
N LEU A 183 -7.58 4.49 -15.05
CA LEU A 183 -7.51 5.50 -13.99
C LEU A 183 -6.50 6.57 -14.34
N ASN A 184 -6.83 7.82 -14.00
CA ASN A 184 -5.89 8.91 -13.80
C ASN A 184 -5.95 9.29 -12.31
N TYR A 185 -4.84 9.18 -11.59
CA TYR A 185 -4.80 9.38 -10.15
C TYR A 185 -3.57 10.16 -9.71
N HIS A 186 -3.52 10.54 -8.43
CA HIS A 186 -2.34 11.14 -7.82
C HIS A 186 -1.90 10.22 -6.69
N HIS A 187 -0.61 9.95 -6.60
CA HIS A 187 -0.09 9.02 -5.59
C HIS A 187 -0.51 9.42 -4.18
N GLN A 188 -0.94 8.45 -3.40
CA GLN A 188 -1.29 8.59 -2.00
C GLN A 188 -0.06 8.33 -1.12
N GLU A 189 0.94 7.63 -1.66
CA GLU A 189 2.26 7.42 -1.09
C GLU A 189 3.19 8.62 -1.33
N PRO A 190 3.98 9.03 -0.33
CA PRO A 190 4.98 10.07 -0.52
C PRO A 190 6.20 9.53 -1.29
N TYR A 191 6.65 10.32 -2.24
CA TYR A 191 7.98 10.24 -2.82
C TYR A 191 8.84 11.37 -2.27
N PHE A 192 10.15 11.27 -2.47
CA PHE A 192 11.08 12.18 -1.84
C PHE A 192 11.80 13.04 -2.87
N ARG A 193 11.93 14.33 -2.56
CA ARG A 193 12.77 15.29 -3.28
C ARG A 193 13.85 15.81 -2.34
N PHE A 194 15.08 15.84 -2.82
CA PHE A 194 16.26 16.16 -2.05
C PHE A 194 16.81 17.51 -2.45
N ASN A 195 16.87 18.44 -1.50
CA ASN A 195 17.58 19.69 -1.67
C ASN A 195 18.87 19.60 -0.85
N PRO A 196 20.03 19.39 -1.49
CA PRO A 196 21.30 19.35 -0.78
C PRO A 196 21.62 20.73 -0.21
N ALA A 197 22.20 20.77 0.99
CA ALA A 197 22.68 22.02 1.57
C ALA A 197 23.63 22.74 0.59
N SER A 198 23.40 24.02 0.35
CA SER A 198 24.25 24.81 -0.52
C SER A 198 25.58 25.15 0.17
N GLY A 199 26.68 24.54 -0.27
CA GLY A 199 28.04 24.94 0.09
C GLY A 199 28.85 23.90 0.86
N ALA A 200 30.16 23.85 0.58
CA ALA A 200 31.09 22.97 1.26
C ALA A 200 31.15 23.28 2.77
N PHE A 201 30.87 22.27 3.59
CA PHE A 201 31.09 22.17 5.04
C PHE A 201 30.11 22.81 6.03
N VAL A 202 29.02 23.50 5.64
CA VAL A 202 28.07 24.05 6.63
C VAL A 202 26.63 24.14 6.09
N GLY A 203 25.74 23.23 6.50
CA GLY A 203 24.29 23.37 6.30
C GLY A 203 23.49 22.07 6.42
N ASP A 204 22.21 22.18 6.76
CA ASP A 204 21.27 21.04 6.80
C ASP A 204 20.76 20.74 5.38
N GLY A 205 20.78 19.46 4.98
CA GLY A 205 20.05 19.01 3.79
C GLY A 205 18.55 19.06 4.04
N GLN A 206 17.73 19.12 2.97
CA GLN A 206 16.28 19.09 3.11
C GLN A 206 15.66 17.95 2.30
N ILE A 207 14.66 17.29 2.91
CA ILE A 207 13.77 16.35 2.22
C ILE A 207 12.39 16.98 2.12
N GLU A 208 11.88 17.06 0.90
CA GLU A 208 10.51 17.43 0.61
C GLU A 208 9.73 16.18 0.21
N PHE A 209 8.51 16.04 0.73
CA PHE A 209 7.59 15.01 0.28
C PHE A 209 6.82 15.53 -0.92
N VAL A 210 6.86 14.76 -1.98
CA VAL A 210 6.16 15.02 -3.23
C VAL A 210 5.23 13.85 -3.53
N TYR A 211 4.07 14.14 -4.07
CA TYR A 211 3.06 13.14 -4.42
C TYR A 211 2.84 13.26 -5.93
N PRO A 212 3.45 12.40 -6.76
CA PRO A 212 3.36 12.52 -8.20
C PRO A 212 1.91 12.47 -8.69
N GLU A 213 1.57 13.43 -9.56
CA GLU A 213 0.21 13.66 -10.08
C GLU A 213 0.06 13.03 -11.47
N ASP A 214 -1.19 12.96 -11.96
CA ASP A 214 -1.56 12.45 -13.29
C ASP A 214 -0.99 11.08 -13.69
N GLN A 215 -0.94 10.18 -12.71
CA GLN A 215 -0.50 8.81 -12.87
C GLN A 215 -1.58 7.97 -13.52
N LYS A 216 -1.18 7.05 -14.39
CA LYS A 216 -2.12 6.26 -15.20
C LYS A 216 -2.07 4.80 -14.78
N LEU A 217 -3.23 4.16 -14.82
CA LEU A 217 -3.38 2.73 -14.60
C LEU A 217 -4.33 2.15 -15.64
N LEU A 218 -3.91 1.06 -16.28
CA LEU A 218 -4.73 0.22 -17.12
C LEU A 218 -4.90 -1.15 -16.45
N GLY A 219 -6.14 -1.55 -16.22
CA GLY A 219 -6.46 -2.81 -15.53
C GLY A 219 -7.36 -3.70 -16.36
N LEU A 220 -7.16 -5.01 -16.27
CA LEU A 220 -8.11 -6.03 -16.72
C LEU A 220 -8.39 -6.97 -15.56
N SER A 221 -9.64 -7.39 -15.40
CA SER A 221 -10.02 -8.40 -14.40
C SER A 221 -10.91 -9.49 -14.99
N ALA A 222 -10.93 -10.64 -14.33
CA ALA A 222 -11.89 -11.69 -14.58
C ALA A 222 -12.25 -12.37 -13.27
N ALA A 223 -13.54 -12.59 -13.04
CA ALA A 223 -14.06 -13.25 -11.85
C ALA A 223 -15.16 -14.25 -12.23
N GLY A 224 -15.24 -15.35 -11.50
CA GLY A 224 -16.26 -16.37 -11.72
C GLY A 224 -16.14 -17.55 -10.77
N GLN A 225 -16.88 -18.60 -11.06
CA GLN A 225 -16.90 -19.81 -10.24
C GLN A 225 -16.40 -21.03 -11.02
N ILE A 226 -15.36 -21.69 -10.50
CA ILE A 226 -14.82 -22.94 -11.05
C ILE A 226 -15.08 -24.06 -10.03
N GLY A 227 -16.13 -24.84 -10.27
CA GLY A 227 -16.59 -25.86 -9.33
C GLY A 227 -17.07 -25.21 -8.02
N ASN A 228 -16.41 -25.53 -6.91
CA ASN A 228 -16.74 -24.98 -5.58
C ASN A 228 -15.81 -23.83 -5.15
N TRP A 229 -15.01 -23.31 -6.08
CA TRP A 229 -14.10 -22.20 -5.85
C TRP A 229 -14.64 -20.96 -6.57
N ALA A 230 -14.77 -19.87 -5.82
CA ALA A 230 -14.79 -18.55 -6.43
C ALA A 230 -13.36 -18.18 -6.80
N VAL A 231 -13.16 -17.73 -8.03
CA VAL A 231 -11.86 -17.40 -8.61
C VAL A 231 -11.96 -16.00 -9.17
N ALA A 232 -11.05 -15.12 -8.78
CA ALA A 232 -10.94 -13.79 -9.32
C ALA A 232 -9.48 -13.47 -9.58
N GLY A 233 -9.19 -12.72 -10.64
CA GLY A 233 -7.84 -12.31 -10.96
C GLY A 233 -7.81 -11.02 -11.74
N GLU A 234 -6.70 -10.31 -11.64
CA GLU A 234 -6.48 -9.04 -12.31
C GLU A 234 -5.04 -8.91 -12.78
N VAL A 235 -4.88 -8.12 -13.84
CA VAL A 235 -3.58 -7.66 -14.33
C VAL A 235 -3.65 -6.16 -14.52
N VAL A 236 -2.57 -5.49 -14.15
CA VAL A 236 -2.47 -4.04 -14.10
C VAL A 236 -1.17 -3.63 -14.77
N TYR A 237 -1.24 -2.55 -15.56
CA TYR A 237 -0.10 -1.86 -16.14
C TYR A 237 -0.17 -0.39 -15.75
N GLN A 238 0.91 0.12 -15.19
CA GLN A 238 1.05 1.54 -14.82
C GLN A 238 2.26 2.10 -15.59
N PRO A 239 2.02 2.87 -16.67
CA PRO A 239 3.10 3.55 -17.38
C PRO A 239 3.62 4.73 -16.59
N ASN A 240 4.93 5.00 -16.70
CA ASN A 240 5.62 6.12 -16.04
C ASN A 240 5.36 6.19 -14.52
N HIS A 241 5.22 5.04 -13.87
CA HIS A 241 5.02 4.97 -12.43
C HIS A 241 6.30 5.42 -11.70
N PRO A 242 6.21 6.33 -10.71
CA PRO A 242 7.37 6.74 -9.94
C PRO A 242 7.91 5.55 -9.14
N VAL A 243 9.19 5.29 -9.27
CA VAL A 243 9.92 4.30 -8.49
C VAL A 243 11.09 5.03 -7.85
N LEU A 244 11.24 4.87 -6.52
CA LEU A 244 12.33 5.52 -5.82
C LEU A 244 13.67 5.19 -6.47
N ALA A 245 14.54 6.19 -6.54
CA ALA A 245 15.81 6.12 -7.24
C ALA A 245 16.95 6.27 -6.24
N GLY A 246 17.67 5.16 -6.01
CA GLY A 246 18.82 5.07 -5.13
C GLY A 246 18.53 5.39 -3.65
N ASP A 247 19.60 5.50 -2.84
CA ASP A 247 19.50 5.98 -1.47
C ASP A 247 19.71 7.48 -1.38
N PRO A 248 18.66 8.25 -1.16
CA PRO A 248 18.79 9.66 -0.89
C PRO A 248 19.70 10.12 0.25
N LEU A 249 19.90 9.30 1.28
CA LEU A 249 20.79 9.62 2.39
C LEU A 249 22.24 9.47 1.95
N GLY A 250 22.56 8.40 1.22
CA GLY A 250 23.82 8.24 0.48
C GLY A 250 24.10 9.39 -0.49
N ILE A 251 23.09 9.82 -1.26
CA ILE A 251 23.21 10.98 -2.17
C ILE A 251 23.53 12.28 -1.40
N ALA A 252 22.88 12.51 -0.26
CA ALA A 252 23.15 13.67 0.57
C ALA A 252 24.56 13.62 1.18
N PHE A 253 25.03 12.43 1.55
CA PHE A 253 26.36 12.19 2.09
C PHE A 253 27.47 12.36 1.03
N ASP A 254 27.30 11.81 -0.17
CA ASP A 254 28.27 11.96 -1.26
C ASP A 254 28.39 13.42 -1.71
N ASN A 255 27.27 14.13 -1.81
CA ASN A 255 27.27 15.59 -2.05
C ASN A 255 28.00 16.33 -0.93
N PHE A 256 27.83 15.94 0.34
CA PHE A 256 28.53 16.53 1.46
C PHE A 256 30.05 16.32 1.39
N LEU A 257 30.50 15.15 0.93
CA LEU A 257 31.92 14.87 0.67
C LEU A 257 32.46 15.53 -0.60
N GLY A 258 31.63 16.27 -1.35
CA GLY A 258 32.00 16.91 -2.61
C GLY A 258 32.22 15.92 -3.76
N ALA A 259 31.70 14.69 -3.63
CA ALA A 259 31.71 13.72 -4.70
C ALA A 259 30.68 14.11 -5.76
N PRO A 260 30.98 13.95 -7.07
CA PRO A 260 29.97 14.13 -8.10
C PRO A 260 28.89 13.06 -7.93
N VAL A 261 27.69 13.48 -7.52
CA VAL A 261 26.53 12.59 -7.50
C VAL A 261 26.00 12.44 -8.93
N THR A 262 26.18 11.25 -9.49
CA THR A 262 25.52 10.81 -10.71
C THR A 262 24.63 9.63 -10.38
N LEU A 263 23.36 9.89 -10.08
CA LEU A 263 22.33 8.85 -10.23
C LEU A 263 21.91 8.83 -11.69
N ASP A 264 22.01 7.67 -12.31
CA ASP A 264 21.54 7.47 -13.67
C ASP A 264 20.00 7.61 -13.68
N GLY A 265 19.47 8.42 -14.61
CA GLY A 265 18.05 8.78 -14.66
C GLY A 265 17.58 9.92 -13.71
N VAL A 266 18.32 10.28 -12.66
CA VAL A 266 17.96 11.41 -11.78
C VAL A 266 18.74 12.68 -12.15
N THR A 267 18.02 13.74 -12.55
CA THR A 267 18.63 15.00 -12.98
C THR A 267 18.53 16.08 -11.91
N TYR A 268 19.61 16.84 -11.68
CA TYR A 268 19.57 18.03 -10.83
C TYR A 268 18.73 19.13 -11.48
N ASP A 269 17.68 19.56 -10.81
CA ASP A 269 16.93 20.76 -11.19
C ASP A 269 17.61 22.00 -10.59
N SER A 270 18.32 22.72 -11.46
CA SER A 270 18.99 23.98 -11.11
C SER A 270 18.04 25.11 -10.68
N SER A 271 16.75 25.02 -11.02
CA SER A 271 15.75 26.04 -10.69
C SER A 271 15.23 25.90 -9.25
N THR A 272 15.04 24.67 -8.80
CA THR A 272 14.60 24.32 -7.44
C THR A 272 15.76 23.94 -6.51
N GLN A 273 16.97 23.84 -7.07
CA GLN A 273 18.18 23.35 -6.40
C GLN A 273 17.97 21.98 -5.76
N SER A 274 17.32 21.06 -6.48
CA SER A 274 16.94 19.76 -5.93
C SER A 274 17.08 18.60 -6.92
N PHE A 275 17.05 17.39 -6.39
CA PHE A 275 16.92 16.14 -7.15
C PHE A 275 15.60 15.48 -6.77
N ASP A 276 14.86 14.97 -7.76
CA ASP A 276 13.76 14.05 -7.51
C ASP A 276 14.34 12.68 -7.19
N GLY A 277 14.06 12.14 -6.00
CA GLY A 277 14.57 10.84 -5.56
C GLY A 277 13.77 9.66 -6.13
N PHE A 278 13.22 9.82 -7.32
CA PHE A 278 12.48 8.80 -8.03
C PHE A 278 12.69 8.98 -9.54
N VAL A 279 12.56 7.88 -10.27
CA VAL A 279 12.50 7.85 -11.73
C VAL A 279 11.16 7.25 -12.14
N GLU A 280 10.72 7.57 -13.35
CA GLU A 280 9.49 7.02 -13.91
C GLU A 280 9.80 5.73 -14.65
N GLU A 281 9.13 4.65 -14.27
CA GLU A 281 9.29 3.32 -14.85
C GLU A 281 7.94 2.70 -15.17
N ASP A 282 7.92 1.83 -16.16
CA ASP A 282 6.74 1.01 -16.45
C ASP A 282 6.66 -0.13 -15.45
N ILE A 283 5.52 -0.33 -14.80
CA ILE A 283 5.30 -1.48 -13.91
C ILE A 283 4.08 -2.30 -14.30
N TYR A 284 4.17 -3.59 -13.99
CA TYR A 284 3.06 -4.53 -14.15
C TYR A 284 2.81 -5.24 -12.83
N HIS A 285 1.54 -5.39 -12.49
CA HIS A 285 1.09 -6.17 -11.35
C HIS A 285 0.10 -7.23 -11.82
N GLY A 286 0.14 -8.42 -11.23
CA GLY A 286 -0.84 -9.46 -11.51
C GLY A 286 -1.20 -10.19 -10.23
N SER A 287 -2.49 -10.41 -9.99
CA SER A 287 -2.97 -11.13 -8.81
C SER A 287 -4.07 -12.12 -9.14
N VAL A 288 -4.17 -13.17 -8.31
CA VAL A 288 -5.24 -14.15 -8.33
C VAL A 288 -5.69 -14.44 -6.91
N ASN A 289 -7.00 -14.51 -6.71
CA ASN A 289 -7.66 -14.79 -5.45
C ASN A 289 -8.59 -16.00 -5.64
N LEU A 290 -8.51 -16.93 -4.71
CA LEU A 290 -9.29 -18.15 -4.65
C LEU A 290 -10.01 -18.18 -3.31
N LEU A 291 -11.31 -18.44 -3.35
CA LEU A 291 -12.15 -18.45 -2.18
C LEU A 291 -13.04 -19.69 -2.18
N ARG A 292 -13.12 -20.35 -1.02
CA ARG A 292 -13.93 -21.56 -0.85
C ARG A 292 -14.54 -21.68 0.53
N ALA A 293 -15.86 -21.81 0.55
CA ALA A 293 -16.61 -22.27 1.70
C ALA A 293 -16.65 -23.81 1.71
N PHE A 294 -16.13 -24.44 2.76
CA PHE A 294 -16.20 -25.89 2.93
C PHE A 294 -17.44 -26.34 3.71
N GLY A 295 -18.14 -25.42 4.37
CA GLY A 295 -19.23 -25.75 5.28
C GLY A 295 -18.70 -26.40 6.58
N PRO A 296 -19.50 -27.22 7.27
CA PRO A 296 -19.11 -27.84 8.53
C PRO A 296 -17.93 -28.80 8.37
N ALA A 297 -16.82 -28.54 9.08
CA ALA A 297 -15.64 -29.40 9.09
C ALA A 297 -14.92 -29.32 10.45
N LEU A 298 -14.19 -30.39 10.82
CA LEU A 298 -13.37 -30.44 12.04
C LEU A 298 -14.11 -30.10 13.34
N GLY A 299 -15.42 -30.37 13.41
CA GLY A 299 -16.27 -30.03 14.56
C GLY A 299 -16.78 -28.58 14.59
N PHE A 300 -16.40 -27.76 13.61
CA PHE A 300 -16.92 -26.42 13.39
C PHE A 300 -18.14 -26.46 12.47
N ASP A 301 -18.97 -25.43 12.57
CA ASP A 301 -20.23 -25.31 11.81
C ASP A 301 -20.00 -24.68 10.44
N SER A 302 -18.90 -23.94 10.26
CA SER A 302 -18.43 -23.45 8.95
C SER A 302 -16.91 -23.34 8.91
N THR A 303 -16.33 -23.60 7.74
CA THR A 303 -14.92 -23.37 7.42
C THR A 303 -14.82 -22.63 6.10
N PHE A 304 -13.96 -21.62 6.08
CA PHE A 304 -13.73 -20.77 4.93
C PHE A 304 -12.23 -20.64 4.67
N LEU A 305 -11.84 -20.67 3.40
CA LEU A 305 -10.45 -20.55 2.97
C LEU A 305 -10.34 -19.49 1.87
N ILE A 306 -9.34 -18.64 2.01
CA ILE A 306 -8.90 -17.68 1.02
C ILE A 306 -7.44 -17.99 0.70
N VAL A 307 -7.11 -18.01 -0.58
CA VAL A 307 -5.73 -18.10 -1.08
C VAL A 307 -5.54 -17.01 -2.12
N ALA A 308 -4.54 -16.17 -1.93
CA ALA A 308 -4.18 -15.13 -2.88
C ALA A 308 -2.73 -15.28 -3.29
N ALA A 309 -2.40 -15.00 -4.54
CA ALA A 309 -1.02 -14.87 -5.00
C ALA A 309 -0.91 -13.66 -5.91
N ALA A 310 0.23 -12.98 -5.85
CA ALA A 310 0.52 -11.90 -6.77
C ALA A 310 1.99 -11.81 -7.13
N VAL A 311 2.23 -11.11 -8.24
CA VAL A 311 3.53 -10.85 -8.83
C VAL A 311 3.63 -9.39 -9.21
N ASP A 312 4.77 -8.80 -8.90
CA ASP A 312 5.19 -7.48 -9.34
C ASP A 312 6.29 -7.67 -10.40
N HIS A 313 6.17 -6.96 -11.51
CA HIS A 313 7.15 -6.93 -12.58
C HIS A 313 7.58 -5.50 -12.90
N LEU A 314 8.87 -5.25 -12.73
CA LEU A 314 9.52 -3.97 -13.02
C LEU A 314 10.61 -4.22 -14.09
N PRO A 315 10.31 -4.07 -15.39
CA PRO A 315 11.25 -4.34 -16.47
C PRO A 315 12.52 -3.50 -16.40
N GLY A 316 12.40 -2.25 -15.95
CA GLY A 316 13.49 -1.29 -15.78
C GLY A 316 14.43 -1.59 -14.61
N ALA A 317 14.10 -2.56 -13.74
CA ALA A 317 14.98 -2.93 -12.64
C ALA A 317 16.33 -3.47 -13.17
N THR A 318 17.42 -2.83 -12.76
CA THR A 318 18.79 -3.18 -13.16
C THR A 318 19.55 -4.00 -12.12
N GLY A 319 18.92 -4.33 -10.98
CA GLY A 319 19.57 -5.04 -9.88
C GLY A 319 20.05 -6.44 -10.29
N GLU A 320 21.35 -6.67 -10.17
CA GLU A 320 21.89 -8.00 -9.85
C GLU A 320 21.95 -8.12 -8.32
N PRO A 321 21.54 -9.25 -7.73
CA PRO A 321 21.58 -9.44 -6.29
C PRO A 321 23.03 -9.48 -5.83
N GLY A 322 23.45 -8.47 -5.09
CA GLY A 322 24.75 -8.47 -4.44
C GLY A 322 24.88 -7.29 -3.50
N GLY A 323 25.17 -7.57 -2.22
CA GLY A 323 25.72 -6.62 -1.26
C GLY A 323 24.87 -6.41 0.00
N GLU A 324 25.44 -6.82 1.14
CA GLU A 324 24.88 -6.76 2.51
C GLU A 324 24.30 -5.38 2.91
N ASP A 325 24.77 -4.28 2.33
CA ASP A 325 24.42 -2.92 2.78
C ASP A 325 23.02 -2.44 2.33
N ALA A 326 22.39 -3.08 1.33
CA ALA A 326 21.13 -2.62 0.74
C ALA A 326 19.87 -3.34 1.28
N ALA A 327 20.04 -4.48 1.95
CA ALA A 327 18.94 -5.38 2.34
C ALA A 327 18.32 -5.05 3.71
N GLY A 328 18.77 -3.99 4.38
CA GLY A 328 18.29 -3.57 5.70
C GLY A 328 17.70 -2.15 5.76
N ASN A 329 17.71 -1.40 4.66
CA ASN A 329 17.13 -0.06 4.64
C ASN A 329 16.15 0.03 3.45
N PRO A 330 14.84 0.19 3.69
CA PRO A 330 13.84 0.11 2.64
C PRO A 330 14.04 1.17 1.55
N ILE A 331 14.78 2.24 1.85
CA ILE A 331 15.05 3.39 0.98
C ILE A 331 15.89 3.05 -0.27
N TYR A 332 16.65 1.94 -0.27
CA TYR A 332 17.39 1.50 -1.47
C TYR A 332 16.42 0.91 -2.49
N THR A 333 16.45 1.32 -3.75
CA THR A 333 15.46 0.83 -4.73
C THR A 333 15.99 0.60 -6.14
N LEU A 334 16.69 1.54 -6.78
CA LEU A 334 17.08 1.34 -8.19
C LEU A 334 18.57 1.37 -8.52
N GLN A 335 19.41 2.02 -7.73
CA GLN A 335 20.83 2.14 -8.04
C GLN A 335 21.70 2.04 -6.79
N GLY A 336 22.65 1.11 -6.84
CA GLY A 336 23.63 0.91 -5.79
C GLY A 336 24.61 2.07 -5.70
N ASN A 337 25.11 2.28 -4.49
CA ASN A 337 26.20 3.20 -4.16
C ASN A 337 27.51 2.73 -4.82
N GLY A 338 27.75 3.04 -6.10
CA GLY A 338 29.02 2.77 -6.81
C GLY A 338 29.51 1.30 -6.88
N ASN A 339 28.80 0.38 -6.19
CA ASN A 339 29.18 -1.00 -5.90
C ASN A 339 28.17 -2.02 -6.48
N GLY A 340 27.12 -1.57 -7.19
CA GLY A 340 26.22 -2.46 -7.93
C GLY A 340 24.97 -2.98 -7.21
N ASN A 341 24.71 -2.57 -5.96
CA ASN A 341 23.66 -3.13 -5.13
C ASN A 341 22.32 -2.38 -5.32
N ALA A 342 21.52 -2.70 -6.34
CA ALA A 342 20.11 -2.27 -6.38
C ALA A 342 19.25 -3.40 -5.81
N PRO A 343 18.48 -3.18 -4.73
CA PRO A 343 17.78 -4.27 -4.05
C PRO A 343 16.49 -4.66 -4.75
N THR A 344 15.98 -3.93 -5.75
CA THR A 344 14.73 -4.30 -6.42
C THR A 344 14.99 -5.24 -7.62
N ASP A 345 14.30 -6.37 -7.63
CA ASP A 345 14.36 -7.35 -8.70
C ASP A 345 13.36 -7.04 -9.82
N LYS A 346 13.64 -7.56 -11.02
CA LYS A 346 12.69 -7.47 -12.15
C LYS A 346 11.38 -8.17 -11.87
N TRP A 347 11.40 -9.22 -11.07
CA TRP A 347 10.23 -10.02 -10.72
C TRP A 347 10.25 -10.28 -9.22
N ALA A 348 9.16 -9.97 -8.55
CA ALA A 348 8.96 -10.32 -7.16
C ALA A 348 7.56 -10.90 -6.96
N TRP A 349 7.43 -11.98 -6.20
CA TRP A 349 6.13 -12.63 -6.02
C TRP A 349 6.00 -13.35 -4.69
N GLY A 350 4.75 -13.60 -4.31
CA GLY A 350 4.42 -14.38 -3.13
C GLY A 350 2.95 -14.73 -3.05
N TYR A 351 2.55 -15.26 -1.90
CA TYR A 351 1.18 -15.69 -1.66
C TYR A 351 0.73 -15.48 -0.22
N ASN A 352 -0.58 -15.35 -0.07
CA ASN A 352 -1.29 -15.19 1.19
C ASN A 352 -2.32 -16.32 1.32
N LEU A 353 -2.52 -16.80 2.53
CA LEU A 353 -3.51 -17.80 2.88
C LEU A 353 -4.21 -17.37 4.16
N GLU A 354 -5.54 -17.43 4.16
CA GLU A 354 -6.35 -17.20 5.36
C GLU A 354 -7.38 -18.31 5.49
N VAL A 355 -7.48 -18.92 6.67
CA VAL A 355 -8.49 -19.91 6.99
C VAL A 355 -9.20 -19.53 8.27
N ASP A 356 -10.52 -19.47 8.22
CA ASP A 356 -11.38 -19.22 9.37
C ASP A 356 -12.30 -20.42 9.61
N PHE A 357 -12.49 -20.75 10.89
CA PHE A 357 -13.46 -21.73 11.34
C PHE A 357 -14.48 -21.03 12.21
N THR A 358 -15.77 -21.37 12.11
CA THR A 358 -16.82 -20.78 12.95
C THR A 358 -17.56 -21.86 13.72
N LYS A 359 -17.65 -21.68 15.03
CA LYS A 359 -18.46 -22.51 15.94
C LYS A 359 -19.57 -21.69 16.57
N LEU A 360 -20.81 -22.08 16.31
CA LEU A 360 -22.01 -21.52 16.93
C LEU A 360 -22.30 -22.23 18.25
N ASN A 361 -22.85 -21.49 19.20
CA ASN A 361 -23.17 -21.96 20.55
C ASN A 361 -22.01 -22.73 21.19
N ALA A 362 -20.81 -22.16 21.07
CA ALA A 362 -19.58 -22.80 21.50
C ALA A 362 -19.66 -23.16 23.00
N PHE A 363 -19.09 -24.32 23.35
CA PHE A 363 -19.13 -24.86 24.71
C PHE A 363 -20.54 -25.05 25.30
N GLY A 364 -21.58 -25.11 24.45
CA GLY A 364 -22.98 -25.24 24.88
C GLY A 364 -23.58 -23.92 25.40
N VAL A 365 -22.88 -22.80 25.25
CA VAL A 365 -23.37 -21.48 25.66
C VAL A 365 -24.19 -20.88 24.51
N GLY A 366 -25.50 -20.77 24.72
CA GLY A 366 -26.41 -20.19 23.72
C GLY A 366 -26.03 -18.77 23.34
N GLY A 367 -25.85 -18.50 22.05
CA GLY A 367 -25.48 -17.19 21.51
C GLY A 367 -23.98 -16.87 21.56
N LEU A 368 -23.12 -17.78 22.04
CA LEU A 368 -21.67 -17.62 21.95
C LEU A 368 -21.18 -18.18 20.61
N THR A 369 -20.64 -17.32 19.75
CA THR A 369 -19.98 -17.73 18.51
C THR A 369 -18.48 -17.55 18.67
N ILE A 370 -17.70 -18.57 18.32
CA ILE A 370 -16.24 -18.50 18.33
C ILE A 370 -15.71 -18.76 16.93
N THR A 371 -14.81 -17.89 16.48
CA THR A 371 -14.18 -17.96 15.17
C THR A 371 -12.66 -17.91 15.30
N PRO A 372 -11.97 -19.08 15.44
CA PRO A 372 -10.54 -19.11 15.27
C PRO A 372 -10.15 -18.95 13.80
N GLY A 373 -9.12 -18.17 13.54
CA GLY A 373 -8.60 -17.88 12.22
C GLY A 373 -7.08 -17.95 12.18
N PHE A 374 -6.53 -18.35 11.03
CA PHE A 374 -5.10 -18.43 10.79
C PHE A 374 -4.76 -17.76 9.47
N GLY A 375 -3.79 -16.86 9.51
CA GLY A 375 -3.23 -16.17 8.36
C GLY A 375 -1.77 -16.57 8.13
N TRP A 376 -1.38 -16.68 6.87
CA TRP A 376 -0.01 -16.91 6.45
C TRP A 376 0.28 -16.07 5.20
N GLN A 377 1.41 -15.41 5.16
CA GLN A 377 1.93 -14.77 3.95
C GLN A 377 3.41 -15.13 3.80
N HIS A 378 3.82 -15.32 2.55
CA HIS A 378 5.20 -15.64 2.21
C HIS A 378 5.57 -14.92 0.91
N ALA A 379 6.56 -14.03 1.02
CA ALA A 379 7.26 -13.47 -0.12
C ALA A 379 8.28 -14.50 -0.62
N VAL A 380 7.98 -15.16 -1.74
CA VAL A 380 8.68 -16.37 -2.16
C VAL A 380 10.02 -16.04 -2.78
N SER A 381 10.03 -15.09 -3.72
CA SER A 381 11.23 -14.71 -4.43
C SER A 381 11.11 -13.29 -4.93
N GLY A 382 12.25 -12.61 -4.95
CA GLY A 382 12.38 -11.25 -5.42
C GLY A 382 12.07 -10.20 -4.36
N TYR A 383 12.72 -9.07 -4.50
CA TYR A 383 12.48 -7.87 -3.72
C TYR A 383 11.73 -6.85 -4.57
N SER A 384 10.62 -6.35 -4.05
CA SER A 384 9.84 -5.30 -4.70
C SER A 384 10.49 -3.94 -4.52
N ARG A 385 10.01 -2.94 -5.28
CA ARG A 385 10.27 -1.53 -5.01
C ARG A 385 9.79 -1.13 -3.61
N PHE A 386 10.23 0.01 -3.10
CA PHE A 386 9.91 0.51 -1.74
C PHE A 386 8.44 0.37 -1.34
N TRP A 387 7.52 0.81 -2.21
CA TRP A 387 6.07 0.76 -1.97
C TRP A 387 5.40 -0.54 -2.44
N GLY A 388 6.18 -1.53 -2.90
CA GLY A 388 5.69 -2.81 -3.40
C GLY A 388 5.45 -3.86 -2.32
N ASN A 389 5.08 -5.07 -2.73
CA ASN A 389 4.43 -6.03 -1.84
C ASN A 389 5.36 -7.09 -1.23
N TRP A 390 6.54 -7.32 -1.81
CA TRP A 390 7.35 -8.51 -1.55
C TRP A 390 8.77 -8.20 -1.09
N TRP A 391 9.20 -8.91 -0.04
CA TRP A 391 10.58 -8.91 0.46
C TRP A 391 11.05 -10.34 0.59
N GLN A 392 12.00 -10.79 -0.25
CA GLN A 392 12.29 -12.22 -0.40
C GLN A 392 12.49 -12.95 0.94
N GLY A 393 11.85 -14.11 1.07
CA GLY A 393 11.94 -14.99 2.23
C GLY A 393 11.19 -14.50 3.47
N LYS A 394 10.66 -13.26 3.47
CA LYS A 394 9.81 -12.74 4.55
C LYS A 394 8.54 -13.57 4.67
N LYS A 395 8.25 -13.96 5.91
CA LYS A 395 7.06 -14.72 6.29
C LYS A 395 6.31 -13.98 7.37
N TRP A 396 5.00 -13.91 7.21
CA TRP A 396 4.08 -13.37 8.19
C TRP A 396 3.09 -14.46 8.59
N PHE A 397 2.85 -14.59 9.89
CA PHE A 397 1.88 -15.51 10.44
C PHE A 397 0.95 -14.79 11.40
N GLN A 398 -0.33 -15.13 11.34
CA GLN A 398 -1.33 -14.64 12.27
C GLN A 398 -2.15 -15.79 12.83
N ALA A 399 -2.40 -15.75 14.13
CA ALA A 399 -3.42 -16.54 14.78
C ALA A 399 -4.44 -15.59 15.44
N ARG A 400 -5.72 -15.80 15.17
CA ARG A 400 -6.81 -14.97 15.64
C ARG A 400 -7.86 -15.82 16.33
N LEU A 401 -8.44 -15.31 17.40
CA LEU A 401 -9.63 -15.86 18.04
C LEU A 401 -10.64 -14.75 18.24
N LYS A 402 -11.72 -14.78 17.47
CA LYS A 402 -12.90 -13.92 17.69
C LYS A 402 -13.93 -14.67 18.52
N ALA A 403 -14.54 -14.00 19.49
CA ALA A 403 -15.69 -14.49 20.24
C ALA A 403 -16.77 -13.42 20.24
N ASN A 404 -17.93 -13.72 19.66
CA ASN A 404 -19.11 -12.87 19.71
C ASN A 404 -20.08 -13.45 20.73
N TYR A 405 -20.54 -12.61 21.66
CA TYR A 405 -21.60 -12.97 22.59
C TYR A 405 -22.55 -11.78 22.80
N LYS A 406 -23.78 -11.93 22.32
CA LYS A 406 -24.77 -10.83 22.27
C LYS A 406 -24.20 -9.65 21.46
N ASP A 407 -24.23 -8.45 22.01
CA ASP A 407 -23.80 -7.22 21.36
C ASP A 407 -22.31 -6.89 21.58
N VAL A 408 -21.55 -7.83 22.14
CA VAL A 408 -20.12 -7.66 22.43
C VAL A 408 -19.28 -8.60 21.56
N ASP A 409 -18.30 -8.03 20.88
CA ASP A 409 -17.26 -8.72 20.14
C ASP A 409 -15.93 -8.67 20.90
N TYR A 410 -15.34 -9.83 21.16
CA TYR A 410 -14.01 -9.98 21.74
C TYR A 410 -13.07 -10.53 20.66
N THR A 411 -11.91 -9.91 20.47
CA THR A 411 -10.88 -10.41 19.54
C THR A 411 -9.55 -10.50 20.27
N LEU A 412 -8.97 -11.70 20.29
CA LEU A 412 -7.58 -11.91 20.64
C LEU A 412 -6.82 -12.24 19.35
N SER A 413 -5.70 -11.59 19.10
CA SER A 413 -4.81 -11.99 18.01
C SER A 413 -3.36 -11.96 18.40
N TYR A 414 -2.62 -12.84 17.76
CA TYR A 414 -1.18 -12.88 17.74
C TYR A 414 -0.72 -12.77 16.28
N VAL A 415 0.24 -11.91 16.04
CA VAL A 415 0.91 -11.73 14.75
C VAL A 415 2.39 -11.91 14.97
N GLY A 416 3.04 -12.72 14.15
CA GLY A 416 4.48 -12.90 14.16
C GLY A 416 5.06 -12.67 12.77
N ILE A 417 6.21 -11.99 12.74
CA ILE A 417 6.98 -11.74 11.52
C ILE A 417 8.30 -12.49 11.62
N ARG A 418 8.70 -13.14 10.53
CA ARG A 418 9.99 -13.82 10.41
C ARG A 418 10.65 -13.37 9.11
N HIS A 419 11.86 -12.85 9.21
CA HIS A 419 12.69 -12.49 8.06
C HIS A 419 13.56 -13.67 7.62
N ALA A 420 14.13 -13.58 6.42
CA ALA A 420 14.98 -14.64 5.87
C ALA A 420 16.33 -14.66 6.59
N ASP A 421 16.87 -15.86 6.87
CA ASP A 421 18.12 -16.07 7.60
C ASP A 421 19.39 -15.52 6.89
N GLU A 422 19.28 -15.00 5.67
CA GLU A 422 20.42 -14.61 4.83
C GLU A 422 20.91 -13.16 5.01
N PHE A 423 20.22 -12.33 5.80
CA PHE A 423 20.63 -10.94 6.02
C PHE A 423 20.71 -10.62 7.52
N GLU A 424 21.90 -10.77 8.09
CA GLU A 424 22.30 -10.17 9.38
C GLU A 424 22.47 -8.64 9.22
N ALA A 425 21.45 -7.95 8.71
CA ALA A 425 21.39 -6.50 8.81
C ALA A 425 21.07 -6.15 10.27
N ALA A 426 22.13 -6.13 11.08
CA ALA A 426 22.28 -5.61 12.44
C ALA A 426 21.05 -5.80 13.35
N ASP A 427 21.10 -6.68 14.36
CA ASP A 427 20.46 -6.69 15.71
C ASP A 427 19.22 -5.80 16.05
N TYR A 428 18.50 -5.22 15.10
CA TYR A 428 17.49 -4.16 15.24
C TYR A 428 16.07 -4.70 15.08
N GLU A 429 15.90 -5.98 14.74
CA GLU A 429 14.58 -6.58 14.46
C GLU A 429 14.17 -7.69 15.45
N GLU A 430 14.60 -7.61 16.71
CA GLU A 430 14.29 -8.64 17.71
C GLU A 430 12.81 -8.67 18.19
N TYR A 431 11.95 -7.74 17.75
CA TYR A 431 10.58 -7.61 18.25
C TYR A 431 9.51 -7.46 17.16
N GLY A 432 9.37 -8.47 16.28
CA GLY A 432 8.33 -8.52 15.24
C GLY A 432 6.99 -9.17 15.67
N ASP A 433 6.87 -9.61 16.93
CA ASP A 433 5.71 -10.34 17.42
C ASP A 433 4.76 -9.40 18.20
N ASN A 434 3.48 -9.39 17.84
CA ASN A 434 2.45 -8.58 18.48
C ASN A 434 1.33 -9.46 19.03
N ILE A 435 0.93 -9.21 20.29
CA ILE A 435 -0.31 -9.74 20.87
C ILE A 435 -1.23 -8.57 21.16
N SER A 436 -2.49 -8.72 20.78
CA SER A 436 -3.49 -7.68 20.93
C SER A 436 -4.83 -8.26 21.38
N PHE A 437 -5.53 -7.49 22.20
CA PHE A 437 -6.86 -7.82 22.67
C PHE A 437 -7.80 -6.62 22.50
N THR A 438 -8.89 -6.84 21.77
CA THR A 438 -9.88 -5.81 21.42
C THR A 438 -11.25 -6.23 21.93
N ILE A 439 -11.99 -5.28 22.51
CA ILE A 439 -13.40 -5.42 22.87
C ILE A 439 -14.19 -4.34 22.13
N SER A 440 -15.20 -4.76 21.38
CA SER A 440 -16.12 -3.85 20.68
C SER A 440 -17.55 -4.09 21.15
N TYR A 441 -18.31 -3.03 21.38
CA TYR A 441 -19.71 -3.08 21.76
C TYR A 441 -20.57 -2.37 20.71
N LYS A 442 -21.63 -3.03 20.26
CA LYS A 442 -22.60 -2.47 19.31
C LYS A 442 -23.74 -1.85 20.11
N PHE A 443 -23.91 -0.54 19.97
CA PHE A 443 -24.96 0.25 20.64
C PHE A 443 -26.33 0.10 19.96
#